data_AF-A0A1V9YPG1-F1
#
_entry.id   AF-A0A1V9YPG1-F1
#
_cell.length_a   1.000
_cell.length_b   1.000
_cell.length_c   1.000
_cell.angle_alpha   90.00
_cell.angle_beta   90.00
_cell.angle_gamma   90.00
#
_symmetry.space_group_name_H-M   'P 1'
#
loop_
_entity.id
_entity.type
_entity.pdbx_description
1 polymer ?
#
loop_
_entity_poly.entity_id
_entity_poly.type
_entity_poly.pdbx_seq_one_letter_code
_entity_poly.pdbx_strand_id
1 'polypeptide(L)'
;MPVKTIKVAARRDNQLPDTAITVYVSTCQGPSSDKFTTRVSRVATLETIQTFLMEQWRIAKHSLMNVPLSDHVYSFQGRIMRHEANVDIYYVGDGDTIFLRLPGLGPVMTPWAMSTSELREELQSRRAYRPNLLPEELMYQLQHLLQRESRLGRLQKATKRGYSEEVRRITQELAQLERDEAARTKAEASQQRPRPASLKWPFPPSTSRTVFLSIAELERSYQQIPRDVFEPALLVFDTNRDWVFAKHTRLQKSAFDYKYMAYDKDFLDMLVFKEEASHVFWFQPERSFEALSAFLTRLVDPKTQRNYQPLMLESPKWLTLGGHNGWEGKQRRDGRKVLAHMKPIFTTSVQRVVTNLESQSFDTVAVKEMLKQANPSLVFLDE
;
A
#
# COMPACT_ATOMS: atom_id res chain seq x y z
N MET A 1 -14.96 21.50 21.97
CA MET A 1 -16.43 21.32 21.92
C MET A 1 -16.74 19.87 22.22
N PRO A 2 -17.84 19.55 22.93
CA PRO A 2 -18.10 18.17 23.34
C PRO A 2 -18.43 17.34 22.10
N VAL A 3 -17.53 16.40 21.77
CA VAL A 3 -17.79 15.33 20.81
C VAL A 3 -18.99 14.56 21.35
N LYS A 4 -20.11 14.52 20.62
CA LYS A 4 -21.24 13.66 20.97
C LYS A 4 -20.80 12.21 20.78
N THR A 5 -20.14 11.64 21.79
CA THR A 5 -19.86 10.21 21.86
C THR A 5 -21.17 9.48 22.10
N ILE A 6 -21.76 8.92 21.05
CA ILE A 6 -22.86 7.98 21.20
C ILE A 6 -22.23 6.65 21.66
N LYS A 7 -22.24 6.41 22.98
CA LYS A 7 -21.90 5.11 23.56
C LYS A 7 -23.13 4.21 23.44
N VAL A 8 -23.15 3.35 22.43
CA VAL A 8 -24.13 2.26 22.38
C VAL A 8 -23.45 1.02 22.92
N ALA A 9 -23.82 0.63 24.14
CA ALA A 9 -23.45 -0.66 24.67
C ALA A 9 -24.10 -1.75 23.80
N ALA A 10 -23.28 -2.59 23.17
CA ALA A 10 -23.78 -3.81 22.56
C ALA A 10 -24.57 -4.60 23.62
N ARG A 11 -25.75 -5.11 23.24
CA ARG A 11 -26.48 -6.09 24.05
C ARG A 11 -25.49 -7.18 24.46
N ARG A 12 -25.47 -7.51 25.75
CA ARG A 12 -24.72 -8.64 26.32
C ARG A 12 -25.29 -9.94 25.75
N ASP A 13 -24.88 -10.31 24.55
CA ASP A 13 -24.92 -11.69 24.12
C ASP A 13 -23.58 -12.33 24.50
N ASN A 14 -23.68 -13.25 25.45
CA ASN A 14 -22.59 -14.11 25.91
C ASN A 14 -22.09 -14.95 24.73
N GLN A 15 -21.05 -14.46 24.04
CA GLN A 15 -20.02 -15.19 23.27
C GLN A 15 -19.45 -14.26 22.17
N LEU A 16 -18.80 -13.16 22.57
CA LEU A 16 -17.81 -12.54 21.69
C LEU A 16 -16.45 -13.11 22.12
N PRO A 17 -15.74 -13.86 21.24
CA PRO A 17 -14.43 -14.42 21.58
C PRO A 17 -13.45 -13.31 21.99
N ASP A 18 -12.35 -13.68 22.67
CA ASP A 18 -11.20 -12.84 23.09
C ASP A 18 -10.54 -12.02 21.94
N THR A 19 -11.15 -12.02 20.75
CA THR A 19 -10.70 -11.39 19.52
C THR A 19 -11.52 -10.15 19.13
N ALA A 20 -12.35 -9.59 20.02
CA ALA A 20 -13.09 -8.35 19.75
C ALA A 20 -12.24 -7.09 19.99
N ILE A 21 -12.32 -6.12 19.09
CA ILE A 21 -11.66 -4.81 19.18
C ILE A 21 -12.70 -3.69 19.24
N THR A 22 -12.38 -2.61 19.94
CA THR A 22 -13.14 -1.37 19.95
C THR A 22 -12.61 -0.48 18.85
N VAL A 23 -13.46 -0.09 17.92
CA VAL A 23 -13.10 0.81 16.82
C VAL A 23 -13.98 2.05 16.89
N TYR A 24 -13.39 3.20 16.60
CA TYR A 24 -14.14 4.43 16.45
C TYR A 24 -14.38 4.73 14.98
N VAL A 25 -15.59 5.15 14.62
CA VAL A 25 -15.89 5.64 13.28
C VAL A 25 -16.15 7.12 13.36
N SER A 26 -15.34 7.93 12.68
CA SER A 26 -15.47 9.39 12.67
C SER A 26 -15.92 9.90 11.31
N THR A 27 -16.91 10.78 11.27
CA THR A 27 -17.22 11.52 10.03
C THR A 27 -16.16 12.57 9.75
N CYS A 28 -15.93 12.81 8.47
CA CYS A 28 -14.82 13.65 7.99
C CYS A 28 -15.30 14.92 7.28
N GLN A 29 -16.61 15.02 7.08
CA GLN A 29 -17.28 16.17 6.50
C GLN A 29 -17.92 17.02 7.58
N GLY A 30 -17.74 18.34 7.48
CA GLY A 30 -18.36 19.33 8.36
C GLY A 30 -17.50 19.80 9.54
N PRO A 31 -17.93 20.87 10.23
CA PRO A 31 -17.18 21.49 11.33
C PRO A 31 -17.24 20.68 12.64
N SER A 32 -18.19 19.75 12.76
CA SER A 32 -18.31 18.80 13.87
C SER A 32 -18.13 17.38 13.35
N SER A 33 -16.99 16.75 13.64
CA SER A 33 -16.77 15.34 13.39
C SER A 33 -17.57 14.52 14.41
N ASP A 34 -18.60 13.82 13.96
CA ASP A 34 -19.32 12.86 14.79
C ASP A 34 -18.45 11.61 14.97
N LYS A 35 -18.33 11.13 16.20
CA LYS A 35 -17.53 9.95 16.54
C LYS A 35 -18.42 8.87 17.13
N PHE A 36 -18.59 7.79 16.38
CA PHE A 36 -19.33 6.60 16.77
C PHE A 36 -18.37 5.55 17.34
N THR A 37 -18.80 4.82 18.36
CA THR A 37 -17.99 3.74 18.97
C THR A 37 -18.66 2.41 18.67
N THR A 38 -17.91 1.48 18.08
CA THR A 38 -18.41 0.15 17.74
C THR A 38 -17.42 -0.91 18.23
N ARG A 39 -17.95 -1.98 18.82
CA ARG A 39 -17.13 -3.16 19.18
C ARG A 39 -17.38 -4.24 18.13
N VAL A 40 -16.32 -4.64 17.43
CA VAL A 40 -16.37 -5.62 16.34
C VAL A 40 -15.39 -6.75 16.54
N SER A 41 -15.66 -7.91 15.94
CA SER A 41 -14.65 -8.96 15.78
C SER A 41 -13.52 -8.46 14.86
N ARG A 42 -12.28 -8.91 15.08
CA ARG A 42 -11.15 -8.63 14.16
C ARG A 42 -11.40 -9.08 12.73
N VAL A 43 -12.22 -10.13 12.54
CA VAL A 43 -12.58 -10.69 11.24
C VAL A 43 -13.90 -10.11 10.71
N ALA A 44 -14.45 -9.07 11.37
CA ALA A 44 -15.63 -8.41 10.85
C ALA A 44 -15.31 -7.70 9.53
N THR A 45 -16.24 -7.77 8.59
CA THR A 45 -16.18 -6.99 7.36
C THR A 45 -16.61 -5.55 7.62
N LEU A 46 -16.20 -4.66 6.74
CA LEU A 46 -16.64 -3.27 6.79
C LEU A 46 -18.15 -3.12 6.53
N GLU A 47 -18.75 -4.01 5.74
CA GLU A 47 -20.21 -4.10 5.56
C GLU A 47 -20.93 -4.37 6.90
N THR A 48 -20.33 -5.21 7.76
CA THR A 48 -20.87 -5.45 9.11
C THR A 48 -20.86 -4.17 9.95
N ILE A 49 -19.78 -3.38 9.86
CA ILE A 49 -19.70 -2.07 10.52
C ILE A 49 -20.74 -1.11 9.96
N GLN A 50 -20.89 -1.04 8.63
CA GLN A 50 -21.85 -0.17 7.96
C GLN A 50 -23.29 -0.50 8.38
N THR A 51 -23.66 -1.79 8.37
CA THR A 51 -24.98 -2.26 8.77
C THR A 51 -25.26 -1.89 10.23
N PHE A 52 -24.29 -2.12 11.12
CA PHE A 52 -24.40 -1.75 12.52
C PHE A 52 -24.61 -0.23 12.69
N LEU A 53 -23.81 0.61 12.01
CA LEU A 53 -23.95 2.06 12.08
C LEU A 53 -25.32 2.52 11.60
N MET A 54 -25.84 1.95 10.52
CA MET A 54 -27.17 2.25 9.99
C MET A 54 -28.27 1.92 10.99
N GLU A 55 -28.17 0.77 11.67
CA GLU A 55 -29.11 0.43 12.74
C GLU A 55 -29.06 1.44 13.88
N GLN A 56 -27.86 1.85 14.30
CA GLN A 56 -27.69 2.86 15.35
C GLN A 56 -28.24 4.23 14.92
N TRP A 57 -27.99 4.66 13.69
CA TRP A 57 -28.53 5.91 13.17
C TRP A 57 -30.05 5.87 13.04
N ARG A 58 -30.64 4.72 12.69
CA ARG A 58 -32.09 4.53 12.68
C ARG A 58 -32.69 4.66 14.08
N ILE A 59 -32.09 4.02 15.08
CA ILE A 59 -32.53 4.10 16.48
C ILE A 59 -32.42 5.54 16.99
N ALA A 60 -31.31 6.21 16.68
CA ALA A 60 -31.03 7.58 17.11
C ALA A 60 -31.72 8.66 16.27
N LYS A 61 -32.43 8.29 15.19
CA LYS A 61 -32.98 9.22 14.18
C LYS A 61 -31.94 10.22 13.68
N HIS A 62 -30.73 9.73 13.42
CA HIS A 62 -29.60 10.55 12.97
C HIS A 62 -29.78 10.99 11.52
N SER A 63 -29.33 12.20 11.17
CA SER A 63 -29.46 12.75 9.80
C SER A 63 -28.76 11.90 8.74
N LEU A 64 -27.68 11.22 9.12
CA LEU A 64 -26.90 10.33 8.26
C LEU A 64 -27.67 9.08 7.80
N MET A 65 -28.80 8.75 8.43
CA MET A 65 -29.65 7.62 7.99
C MET A 65 -30.17 7.81 6.56
N ASN A 66 -30.32 9.05 6.10
CA ASN A 66 -30.88 9.35 4.78
C ASN A 66 -29.83 9.33 3.66
N VAL A 67 -28.54 9.14 4.00
CA VAL A 67 -27.47 9.10 3.00
C VAL A 67 -27.44 7.73 2.33
N PRO A 68 -27.35 7.65 0.98
CA PRO A 68 -27.24 6.38 0.28
C PRO A 68 -26.01 5.58 0.72
N LEU A 69 -26.15 4.26 0.88
CA LEU A 69 -25.04 3.37 1.24
C LEU A 69 -23.90 3.41 0.21
N SER A 70 -24.20 3.69 -1.06
CA SER A 70 -23.22 3.88 -2.12
C SER A 70 -22.25 5.03 -1.84
N ASP A 71 -22.66 5.99 -1.02
CA ASP A 71 -21.89 7.18 -0.71
C ASP A 71 -21.04 7.00 0.54
N HIS A 72 -21.11 5.83 1.20
CA HIS A 72 -20.31 5.54 2.38
C HIS A 72 -18.95 5.01 1.94
N VAL A 73 -17.92 5.86 2.04
CA VAL A 73 -16.55 5.49 1.73
C VAL A 73 -15.75 5.50 3.03
N TYR A 74 -15.17 4.36 3.41
CA TYR A 74 -14.37 4.28 4.62
C TYR A 74 -12.89 4.36 4.28
N SER A 75 -12.12 4.97 5.18
CA SER A 75 -10.69 5.12 5.05
C SER A 75 -9.97 4.91 6.36
N PHE A 76 -8.75 4.39 6.28
CA PHE A 76 -7.86 4.19 7.41
C PHE A 76 -6.40 4.36 6.95
N GLN A 77 -5.64 5.22 7.62
CA GLN A 77 -4.21 5.47 7.33
C GLN A 77 -3.92 5.70 5.83
N GLY A 78 -4.70 6.58 5.18
CA GLY A 78 -4.50 6.92 3.78
C GLY A 78 -5.01 5.88 2.77
N ARG A 79 -5.59 4.77 3.22
CA ARG A 79 -6.16 3.72 2.36
C ARG A 79 -7.68 3.76 2.40
N ILE A 80 -8.30 3.61 1.23
CA ILE A 80 -9.75 3.35 1.14
C ILE A 80 -10.00 1.88 1.46
N MET A 81 -10.98 1.63 2.33
CA MET A 81 -11.34 0.29 2.78
C MET A 81 -12.50 -0.27 1.94
N ARG A 82 -12.40 -1.51 1.47
CA ARG A 82 -13.49 -2.22 0.79
C ARG A 82 -14.53 -2.74 1.77
N HIS A 83 -15.79 -2.72 1.35
CA HIS A 83 -16.94 -3.22 2.12
C HIS A 83 -16.82 -4.71 2.49
N GLU A 84 -16.33 -5.52 1.55
CA GLU A 84 -16.17 -6.97 1.70
C GLU A 84 -14.89 -7.35 2.46
N ALA A 85 -13.96 -6.42 2.67
CA ALA A 85 -12.68 -6.72 3.31
C ALA A 85 -12.81 -6.75 4.84
N ASN A 86 -12.04 -7.65 5.45
CA ASN A 86 -11.93 -7.71 6.90
C ASN A 86 -11.14 -6.52 7.45
N VAL A 87 -11.53 -6.06 8.63
CA VAL A 87 -10.93 -4.89 9.31
C VAL A 87 -9.45 -5.11 9.66
N ASP A 88 -9.08 -6.35 10.01
CA ASP A 88 -7.71 -6.74 10.35
C ASP A 88 -6.70 -6.59 9.20
N ILE A 89 -7.13 -6.73 7.94
CA ILE A 89 -6.26 -6.56 6.76
C ILE A 89 -5.62 -5.17 6.75
N TYR A 90 -6.30 -4.18 7.33
CA TYR A 90 -5.84 -2.79 7.43
C TYR A 90 -5.04 -2.53 8.72
N TYR A 91 -4.73 -3.56 9.51
CA TYR A 91 -3.96 -3.44 10.77
C TYR A 91 -4.64 -2.54 11.80
N VAL A 92 -5.98 -2.48 11.76
CA VAL A 92 -6.79 -1.74 12.74
C VAL A 92 -6.70 -2.45 14.09
N GLY A 93 -6.19 -1.72 15.08
CA GLY A 93 -6.05 -2.15 16.47
C GLY A 93 -7.23 -1.74 17.36
N ASP A 94 -7.13 -2.10 18.63
CA ASP A 94 -8.07 -1.63 19.64
C ASP A 94 -7.86 -0.13 19.91
N GLY A 95 -8.95 0.64 19.84
CA GLY A 95 -8.97 2.09 19.99
C GLY A 95 -8.65 2.88 18.72
N ASP A 96 -8.38 2.23 17.59
CA ASP A 96 -8.11 2.90 16.32
C ASP A 96 -9.39 3.58 15.76
N THR A 97 -9.19 4.62 14.95
CA THR A 97 -10.28 5.39 14.33
C THR A 97 -10.33 5.16 12.83
N ILE A 98 -11.43 4.59 12.34
CA ILE A 98 -11.81 4.52 10.94
C ILE A 98 -12.54 5.80 10.56
N PHE A 99 -12.24 6.33 9.38
CA PHE A 99 -12.80 7.57 8.88
C PHE A 99 -13.90 7.29 7.84
N LEU A 100 -15.12 7.72 8.13
CA LEU A 100 -16.25 7.66 7.22
C LEU A 100 -16.32 8.95 6.40
N ARG A 101 -16.27 8.79 5.08
CA ARG A 101 -16.37 9.84 4.08
C ARG A 101 -17.70 9.69 3.37
N LEU A 102 -18.40 10.82 3.24
CA LEU A 102 -19.67 10.96 2.56
C LEU A 102 -19.49 12.04 1.48
N PRO A 103 -19.15 11.67 0.23
CA PRO A 103 -18.84 12.63 -0.85
C PRO A 103 -19.94 13.66 -1.08
N GLY A 104 -21.21 13.28 -0.89
CA GLY A 104 -22.36 14.18 -0.99
C GLY A 104 -22.41 15.29 0.07
N LEU A 105 -21.62 15.21 1.15
CA LEU A 105 -21.57 16.21 2.23
C LEU A 105 -20.44 17.23 2.10
N GLY A 106 -19.65 17.17 1.03
CA GLY A 106 -18.58 18.13 0.74
C GLY A 106 -17.16 17.57 0.93
N PRO A 107 -16.13 18.45 0.87
CA PRO A 107 -14.74 18.04 0.87
C PRO A 107 -14.32 17.48 2.24
N VAL A 108 -13.32 16.60 2.22
CA VAL A 108 -12.71 16.06 3.43
C VAL A 108 -11.87 17.15 4.10
N MET A 109 -12.14 17.40 5.38
CA MET A 109 -11.45 18.44 6.15
C MET A 109 -10.20 17.93 6.88
N THR A 110 -10.11 16.62 7.09
CA THR A 110 -9.04 15.99 7.87
C THR A 110 -8.08 15.23 6.95
N PRO A 111 -6.77 15.52 6.98
CA PRO A 111 -5.77 14.75 6.25
C PRO A 111 -5.85 13.24 6.54
N TRP A 112 -6.29 12.90 7.75
CA TRP A 112 -6.41 11.53 8.21
C TRP A 112 -7.43 10.67 7.47
N ALA A 113 -8.37 11.32 6.80
CA ALA A 113 -9.44 10.68 6.02
C ALA A 113 -9.23 10.81 4.50
N MET A 114 -8.16 11.48 4.07
CA MET A 114 -7.84 11.61 2.66
C MET A 114 -7.16 10.32 2.16
N SER A 115 -7.37 9.98 0.89
CA SER A 115 -6.59 8.92 0.24
C SER A 115 -5.17 9.41 -0.02
N THR A 116 -4.23 8.49 -0.22
CA THR A 116 -2.86 8.82 -0.65
C THR A 116 -2.84 9.70 -1.89
N SER A 117 -3.70 9.43 -2.87
CA SER A 117 -3.89 10.22 -4.08
C SER A 117 -4.25 11.67 -3.79
N GLU A 118 -5.28 11.91 -2.96
CA GLU A 118 -5.72 13.24 -2.55
C GLU A 118 -4.67 13.98 -1.72
N LEU A 119 -3.99 13.28 -0.81
CA LEU A 119 -2.91 13.86 -0.01
C LEU A 119 -1.78 14.39 -0.90
N ARG A 120 -1.41 13.64 -1.94
CA ARG A 120 -0.39 14.06 -2.91
C ARG A 120 -0.84 15.30 -3.67
N GLU A 121 -2.07 15.32 -4.19
CA GLU A 121 -2.61 16.47 -4.91
C GLU A 121 -2.66 17.75 -4.04
N GLU A 122 -3.10 17.63 -2.79
CA GLU A 122 -3.13 18.74 -1.83
C GLU A 122 -1.71 19.24 -1.47
N LEU A 123 -0.73 18.34 -1.33
CA LEU A 123 0.67 18.71 -1.08
C LEU A 123 1.36 19.31 -2.31
N GLN A 124 1.06 18.81 -3.51
CA GLN A 124 1.59 19.32 -4.77
C GLN A 124 1.06 20.71 -5.08
N SER A 125 -0.24 20.95 -4.89
CA SER A 125 -0.84 22.28 -5.05
C SER A 125 -0.23 23.33 -4.11
N ARG A 126 0.23 22.90 -2.93
CA ARG A 126 0.97 23.72 -1.96
C ARG A 126 2.49 23.75 -2.16
N ARG A 127 3.01 23.11 -3.21
CA ARG A 127 4.45 22.98 -3.51
C ARG A 127 5.28 22.42 -2.34
N ALA A 128 4.67 21.58 -1.51
CA ALA A 128 5.31 20.98 -0.34
C ALA A 128 5.55 19.47 -0.51
N TYR A 129 5.06 18.87 -1.59
CA TYR A 129 5.21 17.44 -1.84
C TYR A 129 6.67 17.01 -1.95
N ARG A 130 7.01 15.91 -1.27
CA ARG A 130 8.29 15.21 -1.40
C ARG A 130 8.05 13.77 -1.87
N PRO A 131 8.84 13.26 -2.83
CA PRO A 131 8.74 11.87 -3.26
C PRO A 131 9.16 10.93 -2.12
N ASN A 132 8.71 9.68 -2.18
CA ASN A 132 9.08 8.59 -1.25
C ASN A 132 8.60 8.71 0.19
N LEU A 133 7.62 9.57 0.47
CA LEU A 133 6.98 9.64 1.78
C LEU A 133 5.84 8.63 1.92
N LEU A 134 5.86 7.86 3.00
CA LEU A 134 4.80 6.93 3.35
C LEU A 134 3.44 7.66 3.50
N PRO A 135 2.30 6.97 3.34
CA PRO A 135 0.98 7.57 3.51
C PRO A 135 0.82 8.36 4.81
N GLU A 136 1.31 7.80 5.93
CA GLU A 136 1.26 8.45 7.23
C GLU A 136 2.10 9.74 7.26
N GLU A 137 3.28 9.72 6.66
CA GLU A 137 4.16 10.89 6.57
C GLU A 137 3.51 12.00 5.74
N LEU A 138 2.81 11.65 4.64
CA LEU A 138 2.03 12.60 3.85
C LEU A 138 0.89 13.21 4.67
N MET A 139 0.16 12.40 5.44
CA MET A 139 -0.94 12.85 6.32
C MET A 139 -0.42 13.84 7.37
N TYR A 140 0.69 13.52 8.02
CA TYR A 140 1.34 14.39 9.00
C TYR A 140 1.83 15.68 8.38
N GLN A 141 2.49 15.60 7.23
CA GLN A 141 3.00 16.77 6.52
C GLN A 141 1.86 17.72 6.16
N LEU A 142 0.75 17.21 5.60
CA LEU A 142 -0.40 18.04 5.28
C LEU A 142 -1.06 18.60 6.54
N GLN A 143 -1.21 17.80 7.59
CA GLN A 143 -1.75 18.26 8.88
C GLN A 143 -0.93 19.40 9.47
N HIS A 144 0.40 19.31 9.38
CA HIS A 144 1.31 20.34 9.85
C HIS A 144 1.17 21.62 9.03
N LEU A 145 1.09 21.52 7.70
CA LEU A 145 0.87 22.67 6.83
C LEU A 145 -0.44 23.38 7.13
N LEU A 146 -1.55 22.64 7.26
CA LEU A 146 -2.86 23.21 7.59
C LEU A 146 -2.84 23.91 8.97
N GLN A 147 -2.16 23.30 9.94
CA GLN A 147 -1.98 23.89 11.27
C GLN A 147 -1.14 25.17 11.23
N ARG A 148 -0.09 25.20 10.41
CA ARG A 148 0.77 26.36 10.20
C ARG A 148 0.03 27.48 9.49
N GLU A 149 -0.69 27.18 8.40
CA GLU A 149 -1.52 28.13 7.66
C GLU A 149 -2.59 28.77 8.55
N SER A 150 -3.28 27.97 9.36
CA SER A 150 -4.27 28.46 10.34
C SER A 150 -3.64 29.40 11.37
N ARG A 151 -2.47 29.03 11.92
CA ARG A 151 -1.72 29.87 12.87
C ARG A 151 -1.20 31.15 12.24
N LEU A 152 -0.67 31.11 11.01
CA LEU A 152 -0.25 32.29 10.27
C LEU A 152 -1.43 33.21 9.97
N GLY A 153 -2.59 32.67 9.61
CA GLY A 153 -3.82 33.45 9.44
C GLY A 153 -4.27 34.14 10.74
N ARG A 154 -4.18 33.45 11.88
CA ARG A 154 -4.42 34.04 13.21
C ARG A 154 -3.39 35.12 13.55
N LEU A 155 -2.11 34.87 13.26
CA LEU A 155 -1.02 35.82 13.48
C LEU A 155 -1.26 37.10 12.67
N GLN A 156 -1.53 36.99 11.37
CA GLN A 156 -1.83 38.13 10.50
C GLN A 156 -3.03 38.94 11.00
N LYS A 157 -4.09 38.29 11.49
CA LYS A 157 -5.24 38.98 12.10
C LYS A 157 -4.87 39.68 13.41
N ALA A 158 -4.09 39.05 14.28
CA ALA A 158 -3.65 39.62 15.55
C ALA A 158 -2.69 40.81 15.34
N THR A 159 -1.74 40.70 14.40
CA THR A 159 -0.84 41.78 14.01
C THR A 159 -1.61 42.97 13.43
N LYS A 160 -2.59 42.73 12.54
CA LYS A 160 -3.46 43.79 12.00
C LYS A 160 -4.29 44.50 13.07
N ARG A 161 -4.59 43.83 14.18
CA ARG A 161 -5.38 44.37 15.31
C ARG A 161 -4.52 44.93 16.45
N GLY A 162 -3.19 44.84 16.37
CA GLY A 162 -2.28 45.37 17.38
C GLY A 162 -2.21 44.57 18.69
N TYR A 163 -2.67 43.32 18.73
CA TYR A 163 -2.66 42.50 19.95
C TYR A 163 -1.28 41.86 20.20
N SER A 164 -0.40 42.56 20.89
CA SER A 164 0.99 42.15 21.15
C SER A 164 1.12 40.81 21.89
N GLU A 165 0.30 40.57 22.91
CA GLU A 165 0.31 39.31 23.68
C GLU A 165 -0.18 38.11 22.84
N GLU A 166 -1.19 38.33 22.00
CA GLU A 166 -1.70 37.27 21.12
C GLU A 166 -0.70 36.91 20.02
N VAL A 167 0.01 37.92 19.48
CA VAL A 167 1.15 37.72 18.57
C VAL A 167 2.22 36.86 19.25
N ARG A 168 2.66 37.23 20.46
CA ARG A 168 3.69 36.49 21.21
C ARG A 168 3.28 35.03 21.46
N ARG A 169 2.03 34.79 21.85
CA ARG A 169 1.48 33.44 22.07
C ARG A 169 1.50 32.62 20.78
N ILE A 170 1.03 33.17 19.66
CA ILE A 170 0.97 32.45 18.38
C ILE A 170 2.38 32.16 17.84
N THR A 171 3.34 33.07 18.02
CA THR A 171 4.74 32.83 17.63
C THR A 171 5.37 31.71 18.45
N GLN A 172 5.08 31.63 19.75
CA GLN A 172 5.52 30.51 20.59
C GLN A 172 4.87 29.19 20.17
N GLU A 173 3.57 29.19 19.85
CA GLU A 173 2.88 28.00 19.32
C GLU A 173 3.52 27.52 18.01
N LEU A 174 3.90 28.42 17.11
CA LEU A 174 4.57 28.08 15.85
C LEU A 174 5.96 27.46 16.10
N ALA A 175 6.76 28.06 16.98
CA ALA A 175 8.09 27.55 17.31
C ALA A 175 8.03 26.17 18.00
N GLN A 176 6.96 25.89 18.75
CA GLN A 176 6.77 24.59 19.40
C GLN A 176 6.41 23.50 18.39
N LEU A 177 5.57 23.80 17.40
CA LEU A 177 5.25 22.86 16.32
C LEU A 177 6.48 22.41 15.53
N GLU A 178 7.37 23.35 15.20
CA GLU A 178 8.59 23.05 14.44
C GLU A 178 9.51 22.10 15.21
N ARG A 179 9.53 22.19 16.55
CA ARG A 179 10.26 21.25 17.42
C ARG A 179 9.57 19.90 17.51
N ASP A 180 8.24 19.89 17.64
CA ASP A 180 7.45 18.65 17.71
C ASP A 180 7.55 17.85 16.39
N GLU A 181 7.68 18.53 15.25
CA GLU A 181 7.92 17.93 13.93
C GLU A 181 9.25 17.15 13.92
N ALA A 182 10.36 17.80 14.30
CA ALA A 182 11.68 17.18 14.32
C ALA A 182 11.78 15.96 15.26
N ALA A 183 11.04 15.98 16.38
CA ALA A 183 11.01 14.89 17.34
C ALA A 183 10.20 13.67 16.85
N ARG A 184 9.09 13.90 16.12
CA ARG A 184 8.17 12.84 15.71
C ARG A 184 8.62 12.07 14.48
N THR A 185 9.26 12.72 13.50
CA THR A 185 9.84 12.03 12.34
C THR A 185 10.83 10.94 12.76
N LYS A 186 11.47 11.10 13.91
CA LYS A 186 12.41 10.12 14.48
C LYS A 186 11.74 8.95 15.21
N ALA A 187 10.55 9.16 15.77
CA ALA A 187 9.84 8.14 16.56
C ALA A 187 9.04 7.16 15.69
N GLU A 188 8.45 7.63 14.60
CA GLU A 188 7.50 6.83 13.80
C GLU A 188 8.16 5.95 12.73
N ALA A 189 9.38 6.28 12.30
CA ALA A 189 10.23 5.37 11.49
C ALA A 189 10.50 4.02 12.19
N SER A 190 10.16 3.89 13.48
CA SER A 190 10.46 2.73 14.33
C SER A 190 9.26 1.80 14.59
N GLN A 191 8.03 2.17 14.24
CA GLN A 191 6.83 1.39 14.61
C GLN A 191 6.37 0.44 13.50
N GLN A 192 7.10 -0.66 13.32
CA GLN A 192 6.57 -1.81 12.59
C GLN A 192 5.51 -2.52 13.45
N ARG A 193 4.24 -2.40 13.07
CA ARG A 193 3.16 -3.15 13.74
C ARG A 193 3.26 -4.64 13.37
N PRO A 194 3.18 -5.57 14.35
CA PRO A 194 3.19 -6.99 14.05
C PRO A 194 1.96 -7.38 13.23
N ARG A 195 2.12 -8.35 12.32
CA ARG A 195 1.03 -8.87 11.49
C ARG A 195 -0.10 -9.40 12.37
N PRO A 196 -1.37 -9.03 12.11
CA PRO A 196 -2.52 -9.58 12.82
C PRO A 196 -2.60 -11.10 12.68
N ALA A 197 -2.85 -11.81 13.79
CA ALA A 197 -2.91 -13.27 13.82
C ALA A 197 -4.07 -13.86 12.98
N SER A 198 -5.10 -13.07 12.70
CA SER A 198 -6.25 -13.46 11.89
C SER A 198 -5.96 -13.45 10.38
N LEU A 199 -4.93 -12.70 9.95
CA LEU A 199 -4.53 -12.66 8.57
C LEU A 199 -3.71 -13.91 8.23
N LYS A 200 -4.27 -14.75 7.35
CA LYS A 200 -3.57 -15.91 6.80
C LYS A 200 -2.84 -15.52 5.52
N TRP A 201 -1.52 -15.63 5.54
CA TRP A 201 -0.68 -15.43 4.36
C TRP A 201 0.17 -16.69 4.14
N PRO A 202 0.46 -17.10 2.89
CA PRO A 202 1.21 -18.33 2.62
C PRO A 202 2.58 -18.38 3.31
N PHE A 203 3.17 -17.20 3.57
CA PHE A 203 4.48 -17.07 4.19
C PHE A 203 4.40 -16.35 5.54
N PRO A 204 5.19 -16.76 6.55
CA PRO A 204 5.29 -16.01 7.79
C PRO A 204 5.89 -14.60 7.54
N PRO A 205 5.68 -13.65 8.47
CA PRO A 205 6.37 -12.36 8.42
C PRO A 205 7.88 -12.59 8.28
N SER A 206 8.47 -12.03 7.23
CA SER A 206 9.87 -12.24 6.91
C SER A 206 10.47 -10.95 6.36
N THR A 207 11.79 -10.81 6.50
CA THR A 207 12.52 -9.69 5.89
C THR A 207 12.69 -9.86 4.39
N SER A 208 12.41 -11.03 3.82
CA SER A 208 12.51 -11.28 2.39
C SER A 208 11.50 -10.45 1.60
N ARG A 209 11.92 -9.90 0.46
CA ARG A 209 11.03 -9.19 -0.45
C ARG A 209 10.22 -10.17 -1.28
N THR A 210 8.93 -9.89 -1.42
CA THR A 210 8.06 -10.58 -2.39
C THR A 210 8.12 -9.88 -3.74
N VAL A 211 8.15 -10.65 -4.83
CA VAL A 211 8.18 -10.13 -6.19
C VAL A 211 6.85 -10.41 -6.88
N PHE A 212 6.27 -9.36 -7.48
CA PHE A 212 5.05 -9.44 -8.29
C PHE A 212 5.39 -9.19 -9.75
N LEU A 213 4.95 -10.10 -10.63
CA LEU A 213 5.29 -10.05 -12.06
C LEU A 213 4.12 -9.63 -12.97
N SER A 214 2.90 -9.66 -12.45
CA SER A 214 1.67 -9.42 -13.20
C SER A 214 0.92 -8.23 -12.63
N ILE A 215 0.77 -7.17 -13.42
CA ILE A 215 0.02 -5.97 -13.02
C ILE A 215 -1.47 -6.27 -12.82
N ALA A 216 -2.04 -7.16 -13.64
CA ALA A 216 -3.45 -7.52 -13.58
C ALA A 216 -3.79 -8.37 -12.34
N GLU A 217 -2.92 -9.32 -11.98
CA GLU A 217 -3.09 -10.07 -10.72
C GLU A 217 -2.90 -9.18 -9.51
N LEU A 218 -1.93 -8.26 -9.58
CA LEU A 218 -1.69 -7.32 -8.50
C LEU A 218 -2.89 -6.40 -8.29
N GLU A 219 -3.47 -5.84 -9.34
CA GLU A 219 -4.65 -4.96 -9.21
C GLU A 219 -5.83 -5.66 -8.52
N ARG A 220 -6.06 -6.94 -8.83
CA ARG A 220 -7.14 -7.71 -8.20
C ARG A 220 -6.93 -7.97 -6.71
N SER A 221 -5.68 -8.09 -6.30
CA SER A 221 -5.31 -8.65 -4.99
C SER A 221 -4.57 -7.69 -4.06
N TYR A 222 -4.03 -6.55 -4.54
CA TYR A 222 -3.10 -5.70 -3.77
C TYR A 222 -3.62 -5.23 -2.41
N GLN A 223 -4.94 -5.07 -2.30
CA GLN A 223 -5.57 -4.64 -1.05
C GLN A 223 -5.68 -5.76 -0.01
N GLN A 224 -5.59 -7.03 -0.42
CA GLN A 224 -5.54 -8.20 0.47
C GLN A 224 -4.11 -8.53 0.90
N ILE A 225 -3.11 -7.92 0.25
CA ILE A 225 -1.70 -8.17 0.54
C ILE A 225 -1.33 -7.48 1.86
N PRO A 226 -0.75 -8.22 2.81
CA PRO A 226 -0.31 -7.66 4.08
C PRO A 226 0.68 -6.52 3.88
N ARG A 227 0.55 -5.47 4.70
CA ARG A 227 1.41 -4.28 4.63
C ARG A 227 2.90 -4.64 4.69
N ASP A 228 3.28 -5.52 5.60
CA ASP A 228 4.67 -5.97 5.80
C ASP A 228 5.26 -6.71 4.58
N VAL A 229 4.40 -7.31 3.75
CA VAL A 229 4.80 -7.95 2.49
C VAL A 229 4.80 -6.93 1.36
N PHE A 230 3.73 -6.13 1.29
CA PHE A 230 3.50 -5.22 0.19
C PHE A 230 4.48 -4.05 0.18
N GLU A 231 4.83 -3.46 1.31
CA GLU A 231 5.74 -2.30 1.39
C GLU A 231 7.15 -2.57 0.86
N PRO A 232 7.84 -3.66 1.25
CA PRO A 232 9.16 -3.98 0.71
C PRO A 232 9.11 -4.70 -0.65
N ALA A 233 7.92 -5.04 -1.16
CA ALA A 233 7.76 -5.81 -2.40
C ALA A 233 8.37 -5.11 -3.63
N LEU A 234 8.91 -5.94 -4.53
CA LEU A 234 9.39 -5.55 -5.85
C LEU A 234 8.34 -5.84 -6.90
N LEU A 235 8.10 -4.89 -7.79
CA LEU A 235 7.12 -4.97 -8.86
C LEU A 235 7.87 -4.97 -10.19
N VAL A 236 7.78 -6.05 -10.97
CA VAL A 236 8.51 -6.19 -12.23
C VAL A 236 7.52 -6.58 -13.31
N PHE A 237 7.10 -5.65 -14.17
CA PHE A 237 5.98 -5.87 -15.08
C PHE A 237 6.40 -5.93 -16.54
N ASP A 238 5.82 -6.87 -17.29
CA ASP A 238 5.88 -6.90 -18.76
C ASP A 238 4.86 -5.96 -19.40
N THR A 239 5.04 -4.67 -19.17
CA THR A 239 4.20 -3.66 -19.82
C THR A 239 4.96 -2.36 -19.96
N ASN A 240 4.50 -1.52 -20.88
CA ASN A 240 5.01 -0.19 -21.03
C ASN A 240 4.30 0.73 -20.02
N ARG A 241 5.10 1.48 -19.26
CA ARG A 241 4.63 2.51 -18.34
C ARG A 241 3.61 3.44 -18.99
N ASP A 242 3.87 3.90 -20.22
CA ASP A 242 3.01 4.88 -20.90
C ASP A 242 1.60 4.34 -21.16
N TRP A 243 1.46 3.04 -21.40
CA TRP A 243 0.16 2.42 -21.63
C TRP A 243 -0.67 2.33 -20.35
N VAL A 244 -0.01 2.11 -19.20
CA VAL A 244 -0.65 2.02 -17.89
C VAL A 244 -1.17 3.38 -17.42
N PHE A 245 -0.45 4.47 -17.71
CA PHE A 245 -0.80 5.82 -17.24
C PHE A 245 -1.49 6.71 -18.29
N ALA A 246 -1.73 6.21 -19.50
CA ALA A 246 -2.35 7.00 -20.56
C ALA A 246 -3.76 7.47 -20.17
N LYS A 247 -4.04 8.78 -20.39
CA LYS A 247 -5.39 9.33 -20.22
C LYS A 247 -6.26 8.90 -21.41
N HIS A 248 -7.22 8.01 -21.16
CA HIS A 248 -8.06 7.47 -22.23
C HIS A 248 -9.34 8.28 -22.46
N THR A 249 -9.64 8.58 -23.72
CA THR A 249 -10.89 9.24 -24.14
C THR A 249 -12.05 8.22 -24.13
N ARG A 250 -13.29 8.63 -23.83
CA ARG A 250 -14.47 7.72 -23.77
C ARG A 250 -14.65 6.84 -25.02
N LEU A 251 -14.29 7.34 -26.21
CA LEU A 251 -14.36 6.61 -27.49
C LEU A 251 -13.30 5.51 -27.65
N GLN A 252 -12.17 5.60 -26.96
CA GLN A 252 -11.12 4.57 -27.00
C GLN A 252 -11.49 3.37 -26.11
N LYS A 253 -12.35 3.56 -25.10
CA LYS A 253 -12.80 2.50 -24.19
C LYS A 253 -13.61 1.37 -24.86
N SER A 254 -14.07 1.55 -26.11
CA SER A 254 -14.85 0.55 -26.84
C SER A 254 -14.00 -0.45 -27.65
N ALA A 255 -12.67 -0.26 -27.75
CA ALA A 255 -11.78 -1.23 -28.37
C ALA A 255 -11.32 -2.30 -27.36
N PHE A 256 -11.15 -3.53 -27.84
CA PHE A 256 -11.13 -4.77 -27.06
C PHE A 256 -10.00 -4.89 -26.02
N ASP A 257 -8.88 -4.17 -26.20
CA ASP A 257 -7.74 -4.24 -25.27
C ASP A 257 -7.84 -3.25 -24.08
N TYR A 258 -8.70 -2.23 -24.16
CA TYR A 258 -8.74 -1.15 -23.16
C TYR A 258 -9.43 -1.51 -21.85
N LYS A 259 -10.35 -2.49 -21.86
CA LYS A 259 -11.00 -2.96 -20.63
C LYS A 259 -10.00 -3.54 -19.63
N TYR A 260 -8.86 -4.05 -20.12
CA TYR A 260 -7.83 -4.70 -19.31
C TYR A 260 -6.76 -3.76 -18.74
N MET A 261 -6.76 -2.47 -19.14
CA MET A 261 -5.80 -1.46 -18.69
C MET A 261 -6.43 -0.23 -18.03
N ALA A 262 -7.76 -0.22 -17.85
CA ALA A 262 -8.46 0.84 -17.13
C ALA A 262 -8.34 0.62 -15.62
N TYR A 263 -7.22 1.01 -15.03
CA TYR A 263 -6.97 0.87 -13.60
C TYR A 263 -7.57 2.00 -12.77
N ASP A 264 -7.92 1.68 -11.52
CA ASP A 264 -8.38 2.67 -10.55
C ASP A 264 -7.28 3.70 -10.25
N LYS A 265 -7.67 4.96 -10.04
CA LYS A 265 -6.74 6.07 -9.75
C LYS A 265 -5.84 5.76 -8.55
N ASP A 266 -6.41 5.20 -7.49
CA ASP A 266 -5.65 4.84 -6.28
C ASP A 266 -4.60 3.74 -6.53
N PHE A 267 -4.88 2.80 -7.44
CA PHE A 267 -3.90 1.79 -7.84
C PHE A 267 -2.76 2.41 -8.65
N LEU A 268 -3.07 3.30 -9.59
CA LEU A 268 -2.07 4.03 -10.36
C LEU A 268 -1.18 4.90 -9.46
N ASP A 269 -1.77 5.63 -8.51
CA ASP A 269 -1.01 6.47 -7.59
C ASP A 269 -0.12 5.66 -6.64
N MET A 270 -0.57 4.46 -6.25
CA MET A 270 0.27 3.48 -5.53
C MET A 270 1.45 3.03 -6.38
N LEU A 271 1.26 2.73 -7.67
CA LEU A 271 2.35 2.35 -8.57
C LEU A 271 3.36 3.47 -8.72
N VAL A 272 2.91 4.73 -8.86
CA VAL A 272 3.81 5.89 -8.90
C VAL A 272 4.61 5.99 -7.60
N PHE A 273 3.97 5.81 -6.44
CA PHE A 273 4.67 5.82 -5.16
C PHE A 273 5.76 4.75 -5.08
N LYS A 274 5.45 3.54 -5.56
CA LYS A 274 6.42 2.44 -5.63
C LYS A 274 7.55 2.69 -6.63
N GLU A 275 7.24 3.35 -7.74
CA GLU A 275 8.21 3.73 -8.77
C GLU A 275 9.21 4.76 -8.23
N GLU A 276 8.72 5.80 -7.54
CA GLU A 276 9.58 6.79 -6.86
C GLU A 276 10.49 6.11 -5.83
N ALA A 277 9.96 5.10 -5.12
CA ALA A 277 10.70 4.31 -4.14
C ALA A 277 11.69 3.33 -4.78
N SER A 278 11.84 3.35 -6.10
CA SER A 278 12.71 2.45 -6.88
C SER A 278 12.37 0.97 -6.67
N HIS A 279 11.09 0.65 -6.46
CA HIS A 279 10.60 -0.72 -6.30
C HIS A 279 9.82 -1.24 -7.52
N VAL A 280 9.67 -0.43 -8.56
CA VAL A 280 9.00 -0.82 -9.83
C VAL A 280 10.01 -0.87 -10.95
N PHE A 281 9.93 -1.92 -11.75
CA PHE A 281 10.65 -2.05 -13.01
C PHE A 281 9.68 -2.36 -14.13
N TRP A 282 9.75 -1.57 -15.20
CA TRP A 282 8.99 -1.78 -16.43
C TRP A 282 9.88 -2.45 -17.45
N PHE A 283 9.52 -3.65 -17.90
CA PHE A 283 10.32 -4.39 -18.86
C PHE A 283 10.20 -3.83 -20.28
N GLN A 284 9.03 -3.30 -20.66
CA GLN A 284 8.84 -2.61 -21.93
C GLN A 284 9.02 -1.09 -21.75
N PRO A 285 9.51 -0.36 -22.77
CA PRO A 285 9.68 -0.76 -24.16
C PRO A 285 10.99 -1.49 -24.50
N GLU A 286 12.02 -1.38 -23.66
CA GLU A 286 13.38 -1.81 -24.01
C GLU A 286 13.57 -3.34 -24.08
N ARG A 287 12.77 -4.10 -23.33
CA ARG A 287 12.85 -5.58 -23.21
C ARG A 287 14.27 -6.08 -22.88
N SER A 288 14.98 -5.34 -22.02
CA SER A 288 16.36 -5.65 -21.65
C SER A 288 16.44 -6.35 -20.29
N PHE A 289 16.99 -7.56 -20.31
CA PHE A 289 17.35 -8.27 -19.10
C PHE A 289 18.60 -7.69 -18.42
N GLU A 290 19.47 -6.99 -19.15
CA GLU A 290 20.57 -6.22 -18.55
C GLU A 290 20.02 -5.11 -17.66
N ALA A 291 19.01 -4.37 -18.14
CA ALA A 291 18.35 -3.32 -17.39
C ALA A 291 17.67 -3.87 -16.11
N LEU A 292 17.02 -5.03 -16.20
CA LEU A 292 16.44 -5.71 -15.04
C LEU A 292 17.53 -6.12 -14.02
N SER A 293 18.65 -6.67 -14.50
CA SER A 293 19.80 -7.02 -13.65
C SER A 293 20.41 -5.79 -12.97
N ALA A 294 20.55 -4.68 -13.70
CA ALA A 294 21.02 -3.39 -13.17
C ALA A 294 20.04 -2.78 -12.16
N PHE A 295 18.73 -2.96 -12.36
CA PHE A 295 17.71 -2.57 -11.37
C PHE A 295 17.89 -3.33 -10.05
N LEU A 296 18.03 -4.66 -10.10
CA LEU A 296 18.18 -5.47 -8.89
C LEU A 296 19.45 -5.12 -8.12
N THR A 297 20.59 -5.03 -8.81
CA THR A 297 21.91 -4.77 -8.19
C THR A 297 22.02 -3.39 -7.52
N ARG A 298 21.13 -2.44 -7.81
CA ARG A 298 21.02 -1.15 -7.11
C ARG A 298 20.32 -1.28 -5.75
N LEU A 299 19.53 -2.32 -5.55
CA LEU A 299 18.70 -2.50 -4.36
C LEU A 299 19.43 -3.34 -3.32
N VAL A 300 19.33 -2.90 -2.06
CA VAL A 300 19.83 -3.65 -0.91
C VAL A 300 18.81 -4.73 -0.53
N ASP A 301 19.29 -5.96 -0.40
CA ASP A 301 18.52 -7.07 0.13
C ASP A 301 18.38 -6.91 1.66
N PRO A 302 17.16 -6.69 2.19
CA PRO A 302 16.92 -6.56 3.62
C PRO A 302 17.32 -7.80 4.43
N LYS A 303 17.38 -8.99 3.82
CA LYS A 303 17.77 -10.22 4.53
C LYS A 303 19.28 -10.36 4.69
N THR A 304 20.03 -10.04 3.64
CA THR A 304 21.50 -10.21 3.61
C THR A 304 22.27 -8.92 3.88
N GLN A 305 21.58 -7.77 3.88
CA GLN A 305 22.14 -6.42 4.03
C GLN A 305 23.21 -6.08 2.97
N ARG A 306 23.16 -6.78 1.83
CA ARG A 306 24.03 -6.57 0.67
C ARG A 306 23.16 -6.33 -0.56
N ASN A 307 23.73 -5.73 -1.60
CA ASN A 307 23.00 -5.58 -2.85
C ASN A 307 22.63 -6.94 -3.45
N TYR A 308 21.51 -7.00 -4.16
CA TYR A 308 21.16 -8.20 -4.92
C TYR A 308 22.22 -8.52 -5.96
N GLN A 309 22.37 -9.80 -6.26
CA GLN A 309 23.28 -10.29 -7.28
C GLN A 309 22.71 -10.07 -8.68
N PRO A 310 23.58 -9.83 -9.67
CA PRO A 310 23.16 -9.71 -11.06
C PRO A 310 22.55 -11.02 -11.57
N LEU A 311 21.66 -10.90 -12.55
CA LEU A 311 21.08 -12.06 -13.22
C LEU A 311 22.13 -12.78 -14.05
N MET A 312 21.99 -14.10 -14.16
CA MET A 312 22.76 -14.89 -15.12
C MET A 312 22.13 -14.72 -16.51
N LEU A 313 22.74 -13.89 -17.35
CA LEU A 313 22.20 -13.53 -18.67
C LEU A 313 22.83 -14.32 -19.82
N GLU A 314 23.95 -14.99 -19.58
CA GLU A 314 24.65 -15.76 -20.61
C GLU A 314 23.93 -17.10 -20.85
N SER A 315 23.27 -17.24 -22.00
CA SER A 315 22.65 -18.50 -22.44
C SER A 315 23.57 -19.73 -22.32
N PRO A 316 24.87 -19.67 -22.68
CA PRO A 316 25.77 -20.81 -22.49
C PRO A 316 25.89 -21.26 -21.05
N LYS A 317 25.88 -20.34 -20.07
CA LYS A 317 25.93 -20.71 -18.64
C LYS A 317 24.68 -21.49 -18.24
N TRP A 318 23.50 -21.08 -18.68
CA TRP A 318 22.27 -21.86 -18.47
C TRP A 318 22.36 -23.23 -19.13
N LEU A 319 22.80 -23.32 -20.38
CA LEU A 319 22.96 -24.60 -21.09
C LEU A 319 23.95 -25.55 -20.39
N THR A 320 24.97 -25.04 -19.69
CA THR A 320 25.87 -25.89 -18.88
C THR A 320 25.20 -26.46 -17.63
N LEU A 321 24.15 -25.81 -17.11
CA LEU A 321 23.26 -26.37 -16.09
C LEU A 321 22.29 -27.38 -16.70
N GLY A 322 21.96 -27.17 -17.97
CA GLY A 322 21.17 -28.06 -18.81
C GLY A 322 21.88 -29.38 -19.10
N GLY A 323 21.07 -30.32 -19.57
CA GLY A 323 21.50 -31.69 -19.79
C GLY A 323 20.90 -32.63 -18.77
N HIS A 324 20.93 -33.92 -19.11
CA HIS A 324 20.13 -34.94 -18.47
C HIS A 324 20.30 -35.06 -16.96
N ASN A 325 21.24 -34.38 -16.31
CA ASN A 325 21.63 -34.76 -14.96
C ASN A 325 22.01 -33.60 -14.03
N GLY A 326 21.00 -32.85 -13.60
CA GLY A 326 21.09 -31.88 -12.51
C GLY A 326 19.87 -30.98 -12.45
N TRP A 327 19.52 -30.38 -13.58
CA TRP A 327 18.37 -29.48 -13.70
C TRP A 327 17.09 -30.20 -14.19
N GLU A 328 17.23 -31.15 -15.12
CA GLU A 328 16.10 -31.89 -15.73
C GLU A 328 15.85 -33.29 -15.11
N GLY A 329 16.58 -33.65 -14.05
CA GLY A 329 16.23 -34.78 -13.18
C GLY A 329 16.59 -36.22 -13.59
N LYS A 330 17.38 -36.48 -14.64
CA LYS A 330 17.94 -37.85 -14.90
C LYS A 330 19.33 -38.01 -14.26
N GLN A 331 19.89 -39.22 -14.16
CA GLN A 331 21.12 -39.51 -13.38
C GLN A 331 22.39 -39.61 -14.26
N ARG A 332 23.47 -38.87 -13.93
CA ARG A 332 24.75 -38.89 -14.70
C ARG A 332 25.35 -40.28 -14.65
N ARG A 333 25.68 -40.85 -15.82
CA ARG A 333 26.64 -41.97 -15.91
C ARG A 333 28.11 -41.52 -15.68
N ASP A 334 28.39 -40.21 -15.70
CA ASP A 334 29.76 -39.64 -15.64
C ASP A 334 30.30 -39.32 -14.21
N GLY A 335 29.48 -39.51 -13.16
CA GLY A 335 29.91 -39.29 -11.77
C GLY A 335 30.07 -37.83 -11.29
N ARG A 336 29.84 -36.80 -12.12
CA ARG A 336 29.89 -35.38 -11.69
C ARG A 336 28.66 -35.02 -10.86
N LYS A 337 28.87 -34.51 -9.65
CA LYS A 337 27.80 -34.16 -8.69
C LYS A 337 27.03 -32.92 -9.14
N VAL A 338 25.71 -32.92 -8.89
CA VAL A 338 24.84 -31.73 -8.99
C VAL A 338 25.42 -30.61 -8.13
N LEU A 339 25.50 -29.38 -8.66
CA LEU A 339 25.78 -28.21 -7.82
C LEU A 339 24.63 -28.09 -6.80
N ALA A 340 24.88 -28.51 -5.56
CA ALA A 340 23.85 -28.68 -4.53
C ALA A 340 23.02 -27.41 -4.24
N HIS A 341 23.50 -26.24 -4.68
CA HIS A 341 22.92 -24.92 -4.45
C HIS A 341 22.03 -24.40 -5.59
N MET A 342 22.01 -25.01 -6.78
CA MET A 342 21.19 -24.57 -7.92
C MET A 342 20.20 -25.68 -8.33
N LYS A 343 19.06 -25.72 -7.63
CA LYS A 343 17.95 -26.62 -7.96
C LYS A 343 16.82 -25.82 -8.61
N PRO A 344 16.16 -26.35 -9.67
CA PRO A 344 15.01 -25.69 -10.27
C PRO A 344 13.87 -25.58 -9.25
N ILE A 345 13.14 -24.46 -9.29
CA ILE A 345 12.01 -24.21 -8.38
C ILE A 345 10.70 -24.06 -9.17
N PHE A 346 10.70 -23.22 -10.21
CA PHE A 346 9.53 -22.91 -11.04
C PHE A 346 9.58 -23.60 -12.41
N THR A 347 10.76 -23.84 -12.97
CA THR A 347 10.88 -24.61 -14.21
C THR A 347 12.08 -25.55 -14.24
N THR A 348 11.81 -26.79 -14.61
CA THR A 348 12.82 -27.80 -14.89
C THR A 348 13.37 -27.72 -16.32
N SER A 349 12.83 -26.84 -17.19
CA SER A 349 13.31 -26.72 -18.56
C SER A 349 14.34 -25.58 -18.68
N VAL A 350 15.61 -25.94 -18.84
CA VAL A 350 16.66 -24.94 -19.13
C VAL A 350 16.40 -24.27 -20.47
N GLN A 351 15.90 -25.04 -21.45
CA GLN A 351 15.60 -24.49 -22.77
C GLN A 351 14.56 -23.37 -22.70
N ARG A 352 13.56 -23.47 -21.82
CA ARG A 352 12.57 -22.40 -21.61
C ARG A 352 13.23 -21.10 -21.16
N VAL A 353 14.19 -21.18 -20.23
CA VAL A 353 14.95 -20.01 -19.74
C VAL A 353 15.84 -19.43 -20.85
N VAL A 354 16.54 -20.29 -21.60
CA VAL A 354 17.42 -19.88 -22.70
C VAL A 354 16.62 -19.23 -23.83
N THR A 355 15.53 -19.84 -24.28
CA THR A 355 14.66 -19.26 -25.30
C THR A 355 14.08 -17.93 -24.83
N ASN A 356 13.72 -17.80 -23.55
CA ASN A 356 13.23 -16.54 -22.99
C ASN A 356 14.29 -15.43 -23.03
N LEU A 357 15.54 -15.75 -22.71
CA LEU A 357 16.68 -14.83 -22.82
C LEU A 357 16.94 -14.41 -24.27
N GLU A 358 17.02 -15.37 -25.19
CA GLU A 358 17.36 -15.13 -26.60
C GLU A 358 16.26 -14.36 -27.34
N SER A 359 14.99 -14.65 -27.03
CA SER A 359 13.85 -13.95 -27.63
C SER A 359 13.49 -12.64 -26.93
N GLN A 360 14.14 -12.31 -25.81
CA GLN A 360 13.80 -11.16 -24.96
C GLN A 360 12.31 -11.14 -24.57
N SER A 361 11.70 -12.32 -24.44
CA SER A 361 10.32 -12.45 -23.97
C SER A 361 10.24 -12.33 -22.46
N PHE A 362 9.05 -12.05 -21.92
CA PHE A 362 8.81 -12.05 -20.47
C PHE A 362 7.92 -13.24 -20.07
N ASP A 363 8.45 -14.45 -20.24
CA ASP A 363 7.80 -15.63 -19.68
C ASP A 363 7.93 -15.61 -18.16
N THR A 364 6.82 -15.39 -17.46
CA THR A 364 6.77 -15.22 -16.02
C THR A 364 7.45 -16.37 -15.27
N VAL A 365 7.30 -17.61 -15.73
CA VAL A 365 7.91 -18.78 -15.08
C VAL A 365 9.43 -18.78 -15.24
N ALA A 366 9.92 -18.45 -16.44
CA ALA A 366 11.35 -18.35 -16.71
C ALA A 366 11.98 -17.19 -15.91
N VAL A 367 11.30 -16.03 -15.85
CA VAL A 367 11.75 -14.87 -15.10
C VAL A 367 11.76 -15.15 -13.59
N LYS A 368 10.72 -15.80 -13.03
CA LYS A 368 10.71 -16.26 -11.62
C LYS A 368 11.94 -17.12 -11.32
N GLU A 369 12.22 -18.10 -12.18
CA GLU A 369 13.38 -18.98 -12.05
C GLU A 369 14.70 -18.20 -12.05
N MET A 370 14.91 -17.34 -13.06
CA MET A 370 16.11 -16.52 -13.17
C MET A 370 16.34 -15.64 -11.93
N LEU A 371 15.29 -14.96 -11.47
CA LEU A 371 15.36 -14.10 -10.28
C LEU A 371 15.69 -14.90 -9.02
N LYS A 372 15.08 -16.07 -8.85
CA LYS A 372 15.27 -16.90 -7.66
C LYS A 372 16.64 -17.57 -7.61
N GLN A 373 17.17 -17.99 -8.76
CA GLN A 373 18.52 -18.55 -8.84
C GLN A 373 19.59 -17.50 -8.55
N ALA A 374 19.44 -16.29 -9.08
CA ALA A 374 20.36 -15.19 -8.78
C ALA A 374 20.23 -14.72 -7.32
N ASN A 375 19.00 -14.66 -6.81
CA ASN A 375 18.70 -14.09 -5.49
C ASN A 375 17.75 -15.00 -4.69
N PRO A 376 18.26 -16.02 -3.99
CA PRO A 376 17.45 -16.99 -3.26
C PRO A 376 16.61 -16.40 -2.11
N SER A 377 16.94 -15.20 -1.64
CA SER A 377 16.18 -14.48 -0.61
C SER A 377 14.84 -13.96 -1.11
N LEU A 378 14.65 -13.77 -2.42
CA LEU A 378 13.38 -13.33 -3.01
C LEU A 378 12.29 -14.40 -2.86
N VAL A 379 11.07 -13.94 -2.59
CA VAL A 379 9.89 -14.80 -2.43
C VAL A 379 8.91 -14.50 -3.55
N PHE A 380 8.24 -15.53 -4.04
CA PHE A 380 7.22 -15.42 -5.07
C PHE A 380 5.94 -16.01 -4.51
N LEU A 381 4.81 -15.39 -4.82
CA LEU A 381 3.51 -16.03 -4.62
C LEU A 381 3.35 -17.00 -5.79
N ASP A 382 3.31 -18.27 -5.46
CA ASP A 382 2.83 -19.30 -6.37
C ASP A 382 1.35 -19.53 -6.10
N GLU A 383 0.59 -19.73 -7.16
CA GLU A 383 -0.82 -20.13 -7.09
C GLU A 383 -0.99 -21.50 -6.44
#